data_AF-A0A3Q9EB76-F1
#
_entry.id   AF-A0A3Q9EB76-F1
#
_cell.length_a   1.000
_cell.length_b   1.000
_cell.length_c   1.000
_cell.angle_alpha   90.00
_cell.angle_beta   90.00
_cell.angle_gamma   90.00
#
_symmetry.space_group_name_H-M   'P 1'
#
loop_
_entity.id
_entity.type
_entity.pdbx_description
1 polymer ?
#
loop_
_entity_poly.entity_id
_entity_poly.type
_entity_poly.pdbx_seq_one_letter_code
_entity_poly.pdbx_strand_id
1 'polypeptide(L)'
;MTDHAEPNSTDSVVSTPDQPCVQVLASGFAIQYTPERQPRRQVRYEPRTHADGWWRIVDEWTGCAWRVTDREPVADIQLTIHHD
;
A
#
# COMPACT_ATOMS: atom_id res chain seq x y z
N MET A 1 42.43 -15.96 -47.73
CA MET A 1 41.98 -14.56 -47.74
C MET A 1 40.92 -14.47 -46.65
N THR A 2 41.31 -14.03 -45.46
CA THR A 2 40.50 -14.15 -44.24
C THR A 2 39.83 -12.81 -43.97
N ASP A 3 38.50 -12.85 -43.93
CA ASP A 3 37.59 -11.72 -43.70
C ASP A 3 37.84 -11.12 -42.31
N HIS A 4 38.06 -9.81 -42.23
CA HIS A 4 38.24 -9.08 -40.97
C HIS A 4 36.87 -8.73 -40.40
N ALA A 5 36.41 -9.52 -39.43
CA ALA A 5 35.28 -9.16 -38.58
C ALA A 5 35.73 -8.10 -37.55
N GLU A 6 35.18 -6.90 -37.64
CA GLU A 6 35.32 -5.85 -36.61
C GLU A 6 34.58 -6.27 -35.32
N PRO A 7 35.21 -6.25 -34.14
CA PRO A 7 34.48 -6.30 -32.89
C PRO A 7 33.97 -4.89 -32.55
N ASN A 8 32.67 -4.66 -32.74
CA ASN A 8 32.00 -3.43 -32.32
C ASN A 8 32.21 -3.21 -30.80
N SER A 9 32.69 -2.03 -30.47
CA SER A 9 33.09 -1.63 -29.13
C SER A 9 31.90 -1.57 -28.17
N THR A 10 32.10 -2.19 -27.02
CA THR A 10 31.36 -1.98 -25.78
C THR A 10 31.41 -0.50 -25.39
N ASP A 11 30.30 0.22 -25.51
CA ASP A 11 30.04 1.40 -24.69
C ASP A 11 29.06 1.01 -23.58
N SER A 12 29.49 1.30 -22.35
CA SER A 12 28.94 0.78 -21.12
C SER A 12 27.69 1.56 -20.73
N VAL A 13 26.50 1.06 -21.10
CA VAL A 13 25.32 1.37 -20.31
C VAL A 13 25.40 0.51 -19.05
N VAL A 14 26.09 1.04 -18.03
CA VAL A 14 25.81 0.64 -16.65
C VAL A 14 24.37 1.06 -16.39
N SER A 15 23.44 0.17 -16.73
CA SER A 15 22.08 0.23 -16.21
C SER A 15 22.25 0.17 -14.70
N THR A 16 22.09 1.31 -14.04
CA THR A 16 21.88 1.41 -12.60
C THR A 16 21.00 0.21 -12.21
N PRO A 17 21.40 -0.64 -11.26
CA PRO A 17 20.48 -1.68 -10.82
C PRO A 17 19.21 -0.95 -10.43
N ASP A 18 18.13 -1.30 -11.13
CA ASP A 18 16.75 -1.06 -10.81
C ASP A 18 16.68 -1.13 -9.30
N GLN A 19 16.72 0.03 -8.65
CA GLN A 19 16.58 0.10 -7.23
C GLN A 19 15.15 -0.37 -7.10
N PRO A 20 14.88 -1.60 -6.59
CA PRO A 20 13.50 -1.97 -6.39
C PRO A 20 13.02 -0.84 -5.51
N CYS A 21 11.97 -0.12 -5.93
CA CYS A 21 11.24 0.70 -4.99
C CYS A 21 10.90 -0.31 -3.91
N VAL A 22 11.67 -0.28 -2.82
CA VAL A 22 11.44 -1.12 -1.67
C VAL A 22 10.17 -0.51 -1.12
N GLN A 23 9.06 -0.91 -1.72
CA GLN A 23 7.75 -0.82 -1.13
C GLN A 23 7.87 -1.80 0.02
N VAL A 24 8.55 -1.34 1.08
CA VAL A 24 8.41 -1.84 2.43
C VAL A 24 6.92 -2.10 2.52
N LEU A 25 6.58 -3.37 2.73
CA LEU A 25 5.21 -3.85 2.88
C LEU A 25 4.53 -2.94 3.90
N ALA A 26 3.96 -1.84 3.42
CA ALA A 26 3.46 -0.78 4.25
C ALA A 26 2.12 -1.33 4.70
N SER A 27 2.21 -2.13 5.75
CA SER A 27 1.16 -3.03 6.15
C SER A 27 0.16 -2.17 6.89
N GLY A 28 -0.97 -1.90 6.23
CA GLY A 28 -2.10 -1.27 6.87
C GLY A 28 -2.65 -2.15 8.00
N PHE A 29 -3.54 -1.58 8.79
CA PHE A 29 -4.27 -2.31 9.83
C PHE A 29 -5.76 -2.01 9.75
N ALA A 30 -6.55 -2.80 10.46
CA ALA A 30 -7.98 -2.59 10.54
C ALA A 30 -8.54 -2.84 11.93
N ILE A 31 -9.57 -2.07 12.28
CA ILE A 31 -10.39 -2.28 13.45
C ILE A 31 -11.76 -2.75 12.96
N GLN A 32 -12.12 -4.00 13.26
CA GLN A 32 -13.43 -4.57 12.98
C GLN A 32 -14.28 -4.58 14.24
N TYR A 33 -15.56 -4.24 14.10
CA TYR A 33 -16.50 -4.25 15.22
C TYR A 33 -17.94 -4.46 14.72
N THR A 34 -18.80 -4.91 15.63
CA THR A 34 -20.24 -5.09 15.36
C THR A 34 -21.01 -4.15 16.28
N PRO A 35 -21.60 -3.07 15.76
CA PRO A 35 -22.52 -2.25 16.54
C PRO A 35 -23.76 -3.07 16.91
N GLU A 36 -24.40 -2.78 18.05
CA GLU A 36 -25.51 -3.59 18.57
C GLU A 36 -26.72 -3.72 17.63
N ARG A 37 -26.98 -2.70 16.80
CA ARG A 37 -28.18 -2.60 15.96
C ARG A 37 -27.88 -2.23 14.50
N GLN A 38 -26.64 -2.38 14.07
CA GLN A 38 -26.22 -2.02 12.71
C GLN A 38 -25.36 -3.15 12.12
N PRO A 39 -25.17 -3.19 10.80
CA PRO A 39 -24.27 -4.16 10.19
C PRO A 39 -22.85 -4.05 10.75
N ARG A 40 -22.08 -5.13 10.62
CA ARG A 40 -20.65 -5.14 10.98
C ARG A 40 -19.93 -4.01 10.24
N ARG A 41 -18.97 -3.39 10.92
CA ARG A 41 -18.16 -2.30 10.38
C ARG A 41 -16.69 -2.62 10.50
N GLN A 42 -15.93 -2.05 9.59
CA GLN A 42 -14.48 -2.06 9.64
C GLN A 42 -13.98 -0.66 9.32
N VAL A 43 -12.95 -0.22 10.03
CA VAL A 43 -12.14 0.94 9.65
C VAL A 43 -10.77 0.42 9.29
N ARG A 44 -10.35 0.62 8.04
CA ARG A 44 -9.01 0.30 7.54
C ARG A 44 -8.16 1.55 7.49
N TYR A 45 -6.89 1.37 7.83
CA TYR A 45 -5.86 2.37 7.70
C TYR A 45 -4.79 1.84 6.77
N GLU A 46 -4.65 2.46 5.61
CA GLU A 46 -3.73 2.04 4.56
C GLU A 46 -2.75 3.17 4.25
N PRO A 47 -1.44 2.90 4.18
CA PRO A 47 -0.46 3.94 3.84
C PRO A 47 -0.67 4.43 2.41
N ARG A 48 -0.46 5.73 2.17
CA ARG A 48 -0.60 6.32 0.84
C ARG A 48 0.63 6.00 -0.01
N THR A 49 0.44 5.38 -1.16
CA THR A 49 1.54 4.94 -2.04
C THR A 49 2.35 6.09 -2.67
N HIS A 50 1.74 7.27 -2.85
CA HIS A 50 2.33 8.39 -3.60
C HIS A 50 2.40 9.71 -2.81
N ALA A 51 2.20 9.65 -1.50
CA ALA A 51 2.23 10.83 -0.64
C ALA A 51 2.32 10.38 0.81
N ASP A 52 2.72 11.30 1.68
CA ASP A 52 2.73 11.06 3.11
C ASP A 52 1.31 10.84 3.66
N GLY A 53 1.26 10.17 4.81
CA GLY A 53 0.04 9.88 5.54
C GLY A 53 -0.68 8.62 5.05
N TRP A 54 -1.96 8.56 5.38
CA TRP A 54 -2.77 7.35 5.36
C TRP A 54 -4.12 7.61 4.71
N TRP A 55 -4.75 6.54 4.22
CA TRP A 55 -6.17 6.49 3.96
C TRP A 55 -6.87 5.96 5.20
N ARG A 56 -7.88 6.68 5.70
CA ARG A 56 -8.91 6.11 6.55
C ARG A 56 -10.06 5.67 5.65
N ILE A 57 -10.37 4.38 5.65
CA ILE A 57 -11.43 3.78 4.83
C ILE A 57 -12.44 3.17 5.77
N VAL A 58 -13.69 3.59 5.67
CA VAL A 58 -14.80 3.00 6.42
C VAL A 58 -15.54 2.04 5.51
N ASP A 59 -15.66 0.80 5.96
CA ASP A 59 -16.39 -0.26 5.27
C ASP A 59 -17.59 -0.71 6.12
N GLU A 60 -18.71 -0.97 5.46
CA GLU A 60 -19.87 -1.62 6.06
C GLU A 60 -20.09 -3.00 5.42
N TRP A 61 -20.43 -3.99 6.24
CA TRP A 61 -20.73 -5.34 5.76
C TRP A 61 -22.14 -5.40 5.17
N THR A 62 -22.24 -5.81 3.92
CA THR A 62 -23.52 -5.88 3.18
C THR A 62 -24.22 -7.24 3.30
N GLY A 63 -23.67 -8.17 4.08
CA GLY A 63 -24.15 -9.55 4.20
C GLY A 63 -23.22 -10.56 3.52
N CYS A 64 -22.55 -10.19 2.44
CA CYS A 64 -21.61 -11.06 1.72
C CYS A 64 -20.24 -10.41 1.42
N ALA A 65 -20.15 -9.08 1.48
CA ALA A 65 -18.93 -8.35 1.18
C ALA A 65 -18.86 -7.06 1.98
N TRP A 66 -17.63 -6.57 2.18
CA TRP A 66 -17.37 -5.20 2.64
C TRP A 66 -17.66 -4.21 1.52
N ARG A 67 -18.35 -3.12 1.85
CA ARG A 67 -18.60 -2.00 0.95
C ARG A 67 -18.02 -0.74 1.58
N VAL A 68 -17.13 -0.06 0.85
CA VAL A 68 -16.63 1.26 1.24
C VAL A 68 -17.79 2.24 1.29
N THR A 69 -17.97 2.88 2.45
CA THR A 69 -18.95 3.95 2.66
C THR A 69 -18.30 5.31 2.78
N ASP A 70 -17.04 5.37 3.20
CA ASP A 70 -16.27 6.61 3.34
C ASP A 70 -14.77 6.36 3.12
N ARG A 71 -14.08 7.37 2.60
CA ARG A 71 -12.62 7.35 2.40
C ARG A 71 -12.05 8.75 2.45
N GLU A 72 -11.09 8.97 3.35
CA GLU A 72 -10.46 10.27 3.53
C GLU A 72 -8.94 10.16 3.76
N PRO A 73 -8.15 11.16 3.32
CA PRO A 73 -6.73 11.23 3.64
C PRO A 73 -6.51 11.72 5.07
N VAL A 74 -5.60 11.09 5.80
CA VAL A 74 -5.22 11.42 7.17
C VAL A 74 -3.71 11.61 7.24
N ALA A 75 -3.25 12.66 7.92
CA ALA A 75 -1.82 12.97 7.98
C ALA A 75 -1.03 12.02 8.89
N ASP A 76 -1.61 11.62 10.04
CA ASP A 76 -0.94 10.82 11.06
C ASP A 76 -1.93 9.93 11.84
N ILE A 77 -1.46 8.82 12.40
CA ILE A 77 -2.28 7.85 13.15
C ILE A 77 -1.55 7.42 14.42
N GLN A 78 -2.25 7.51 15.56
CA GLN A 78 -1.82 6.94 16.82
C GLN A 78 -2.88 5.96 17.35
N LEU A 79 -2.50 4.70 17.57
CA LEU A 79 -3.34 3.70 18.23
C LEU A 79 -2.94 3.60 19.70
N THR A 80 -3.89 3.85 20.60
CA THR A 80 -3.73 3.66 22.05
C THR A 80 -4.70 2.58 22.52
N ILE A 81 -4.19 1.57 23.23
CA ILE A 81 -5.00 0.51 23.82
C ILE A 81 -4.92 0.68 25.33
N HIS A 82 -6.09 0.82 25.97
CA HIS A 82 -6.20 0.88 27.42
C HIS A 82 -6.51 -0.52 27.96
N HIS A 83 -5.81 -0.90 29.02
CA HIS A 83 -6.13 -2.06 29.83
C HIS A 83 -6.82 -1.54 31.10
N ASP A 84 -7.96 -2.15 31.47
CA ASP A 84 -8.66 -1.92 32.73
C ASP A 84 -8.03 -2.75 33.87
#